data_AF-A0A1B6KQS4-F1
#
_entry.id   AF-A0A1B6KQS4-F1
#
_cell.length_a   1.000
_cell.length_b   1.000
_cell.length_c   1.000
_cell.angle_alpha   90.00
_cell.angle_beta   90.00
_cell.angle_gamma   90.00
#
_symmetry.space_group_name_H-M   'P 1'
#
loop_
_entity.id
_entity.type
_entity.pdbx_description
1 polymer ?
#
loop_
_entity_poly.entity_id
_entity_poly.type
_entity_poly.pdbx_seq_one_letter_code
_entity_poly.pdbx_strand_id
1 'polypeptide(L)'
;GKINVIGRAKQLSAYIKRGCNYAKIEIELYSEPRNYVIGRTFKTDNKNAWTINGENVSLKQVESVIHNLNIQVDNLCQFLPQDRVQDFAKMDSKQLLENTLKTVGSSEIVNLHTSLKELREKETKLDSLTHEKRKQLESEKKKVARLETEVQAIKEREETLKAVKTVEKKRAW
;
A
#
# COMPACT_ATOMS: atom_id res chain seq x y z
N GLY A 1 -11.34 18.97 -10.63
CA GLY A 1 -10.91 17.65 -11.13
C GLY A 1 -9.72 17.76 -12.08
N LYS A 2 -8.85 16.75 -12.04
CA LYS A 2 -7.75 16.56 -13.01
C LYS A 2 -8.35 16.16 -14.36
N ILE A 3 -7.75 16.64 -15.46
CA ILE A 3 -8.29 16.40 -16.81
C ILE A 3 -8.30 14.91 -17.16
N ASN A 4 -7.30 14.18 -16.62
CA ASN A 4 -7.18 12.74 -16.80
C ASN A 4 -8.48 12.03 -16.43
N VAL A 5 -9.17 12.42 -15.35
CA VAL A 5 -10.42 11.78 -14.89
C VAL A 5 -11.47 11.64 -16.00
N ILE A 6 -11.57 12.61 -16.91
CA ILE A 6 -12.55 12.59 -18.02
C ILE A 6 -11.98 11.89 -19.26
N GLY A 7 -10.66 11.87 -19.44
CA GLY A 7 -10.00 11.13 -20.54
C GLY A 7 -10.11 11.75 -21.94
N ARG A 8 -10.89 12.82 -22.14
CA ARG A 8 -11.17 13.39 -23.49
C ARG A 8 -10.04 14.18 -24.13
N ALA A 9 -9.24 14.91 -23.35
CA ALA A 9 -8.14 15.73 -23.89
C ALA A 9 -6.97 15.81 -22.90
N LYS A 10 -5.76 16.04 -23.40
CA LYS A 10 -4.55 16.15 -22.57
C LYS A 10 -4.31 17.56 -22.02
N GLN A 11 -4.91 18.57 -22.63
CA GLN A 11 -4.71 19.98 -22.26
C GLN A 11 -6.02 20.66 -21.89
N LEU A 12 -5.94 21.62 -20.97
CA LEU A 12 -7.10 22.34 -20.45
C LEU A 12 -7.66 23.33 -21.47
N SER A 13 -6.79 23.90 -22.31
CA SER A 13 -7.14 24.79 -23.41
C SER A 13 -8.13 24.17 -24.41
N ALA A 14 -8.12 22.85 -24.60
CA ALA A 14 -9.02 22.13 -25.49
C ALA A 14 -10.51 22.20 -25.06
N TYR A 15 -10.78 22.55 -23.81
CA TYR A 15 -12.12 22.73 -23.27
C TYR A 15 -12.65 24.16 -23.39
N ILE A 16 -11.86 25.08 -23.95
CA ILE A 16 -12.28 26.47 -24.18
C ILE A 16 -13.10 26.52 -25.48
N LYS A 17 -14.26 27.19 -25.43
CA LYS A 17 -15.11 27.43 -26.61
C LYS A 17 -14.29 28.09 -27.73
N ARG A 18 -14.44 27.60 -28.96
CA ARG A 18 -13.75 28.18 -30.13
C ARG A 18 -14.04 29.68 -30.24
N GLY A 19 -12.99 30.46 -30.47
CA GLY A 19 -13.06 31.92 -30.52
C GLY A 19 -13.00 32.63 -29.15
N CYS A 20 -12.90 31.89 -28.05
CA CYS A 20 -12.71 32.47 -26.71
C CYS A 20 -11.28 32.26 -26.20
N ASN A 21 -10.81 33.17 -25.35
CA ASN A 21 -9.46 33.14 -24.78
C ASN A 21 -9.39 32.50 -23.38
N TYR A 22 -10.56 32.27 -22.75
CA TYR A 22 -10.66 31.67 -21.43
C TYR A 22 -12.01 30.97 -21.25
N ALA A 23 -12.08 30.12 -20.23
CA ALA A 23 -13.32 29.53 -19.72
C ALA A 23 -13.36 29.62 -18.20
N LYS A 24 -14.56 29.75 -17.65
CA LYS A 24 -14.84 29.70 -16.21
C LYS A 24 -15.89 28.60 -15.97
N ILE A 25 -15.66 27.80 -14.95
CA ILE A 25 -16.58 26.80 -14.42
C ILE A 25 -16.84 27.17 -12.97
N GLU A 26 -18.09 27.08 -12.54
CA GLU A 26 -18.49 27.31 -11.16
C GLU A 26 -19.53 26.25 -10.78
N ILE A 27 -19.37 25.70 -9.59
CA ILE A 27 -20.34 24.75 -9.00
C ILE A 27 -20.64 25.22 -7.59
N GLU A 28 -21.89 25.06 -7.18
CA GLU A 28 -22.33 25.28 -5.82
C GLU A 28 -22.69 23.93 -5.19
N LEU A 29 -22.04 23.61 -4.07
CA LEU A 29 -22.26 22.39 -3.31
C LEU A 29 -22.96 22.75 -2.01
N TYR A 30 -24.11 22.12 -1.77
CA TYR A 30 -24.85 22.30 -0.54
C TYR A 30 -24.07 21.77 0.66
N SER A 31 -23.97 22.58 1.72
CA SER A 31 -23.35 22.22 2.99
C SER A 31 -23.92 23.10 4.10
N GLU A 32 -24.06 22.57 5.30
CA GLU A 32 -24.45 23.36 6.47
C GLU A 32 -23.20 23.84 7.24
N PRO A 33 -23.18 25.08 7.78
CA PRO A 33 -24.22 26.12 7.73
C PRO A 33 -24.20 26.95 6.43
N ARG A 34 -23.21 26.77 5.55
CA ARG A 34 -23.06 27.52 4.30
C ARG A 34 -22.54 26.64 3.17
N ASN A 35 -23.12 26.83 1.99
CA ASN A 35 -22.70 26.17 0.75
C ASN A 35 -21.25 26.51 0.36
N TYR A 36 -20.60 25.59 -0.35
CA TYR A 36 -19.32 25.82 -0.99
C TYR A 36 -19.52 26.18 -2.47
N VAL A 37 -19.08 27.37 -2.88
CA VAL A 37 -19.03 27.76 -4.30
C VAL A 37 -17.61 27.56 -4.81
N ILE A 38 -17.39 26.51 -5.61
CA ILE A 38 -16.08 26.16 -6.17
C ILE A 38 -15.99 26.66 -7.61
N GLY A 39 -15.03 27.54 -7.86
CA GLY A 39 -14.75 28.07 -9.20
C GLY A 39 -13.44 27.54 -9.77
N ARG A 40 -13.38 27.41 -11.09
CA ARG A 40 -12.15 27.17 -11.85
C ARG A 40 -12.14 28.06 -13.08
N THR A 41 -11.09 28.84 -13.24
CA THR A 41 -10.87 29.65 -14.46
C THR A 41 -9.60 29.16 -15.15
N PHE A 42 -9.63 29.07 -16.49
CA PHE A 42 -8.45 28.70 -17.27
C PHE A 42 -8.41 29.37 -18.63
N LYS A 43 -7.19 29.62 -19.11
CA LYS A 43 -6.89 30.38 -20.32
C LYS A 43 -6.19 29.52 -21.38
N THR A 44 -6.16 30.02 -22.61
CA THR A 44 -5.48 29.37 -23.74
C THR A 44 -3.97 29.21 -23.52
N ASP A 45 -3.36 30.04 -22.67
CA ASP A 45 -1.96 29.94 -22.24
C ASP A 45 -1.70 28.87 -21.15
N ASN A 46 -2.64 27.95 -20.94
CA ASN A 46 -2.63 26.90 -19.92
C ASN A 46 -2.58 27.38 -18.46
N LYS A 47 -2.69 28.70 -18.19
CA LYS A 47 -2.86 29.19 -16.82
C LYS A 47 -4.24 28.80 -16.32
N ASN A 48 -4.30 28.38 -15.06
CA ASN A 48 -5.55 28.08 -14.38
C ASN A 48 -5.51 28.54 -12.92
N ALA A 49 -6.68 28.90 -12.39
CA ALA A 49 -6.88 29.35 -11.02
C ALA A 49 -8.13 28.66 -10.44
N TRP A 50 -8.07 28.39 -9.14
CA TRP A 50 -9.16 27.81 -8.38
C TRP A 50 -9.65 28.81 -7.35
N THR A 51 -10.96 28.82 -7.12
CA THR A 51 -11.59 29.63 -6.09
C THR A 51 -12.54 28.81 -5.23
N ILE A 52 -12.64 29.16 -3.95
CA ILE A 52 -13.70 28.66 -3.05
C ILE A 52 -14.34 29.90 -2.41
N ASN A 53 -15.65 30.04 -2.53
CA ASN A 53 -16.42 31.17 -1.99
C ASN A 53 -15.88 32.55 -2.42
N GLY A 54 -15.30 32.64 -3.63
CA GLY A 54 -14.71 33.86 -4.19
C GLY A 54 -13.22 34.05 -3.90
N GLU A 55 -12.62 33.28 -3.00
CA GLU A 55 -11.20 33.41 -2.64
C GLU A 55 -10.32 32.47 -3.47
N ASN A 56 -9.15 32.94 -3.89
CA ASN A 56 -8.17 32.13 -4.61
C ASN A 56 -7.57 31.06 -3.70
N VAL A 57 -7.60 29.81 -4.14
CA VAL A 57 -7.08 28.67 -3.40
C VAL A 57 -6.24 27.76 -4.28
N SER A 58 -5.50 26.87 -3.63
CA SER A 58 -4.79 25.78 -4.30
C SER A 58 -5.75 24.63 -4.67
N LEU A 59 -5.36 23.82 -5.66
CA LEU A 59 -6.07 22.57 -5.97
C LEU A 59 -6.19 21.65 -4.76
N LYS A 60 -5.17 21.59 -3.89
CA LYS A 60 -5.17 20.74 -2.69
C LYS A 60 -6.28 21.14 -1.70
N GLN A 61 -6.54 22.43 -1.56
CA GLN A 61 -7.64 22.91 -0.71
C GLN A 61 -9.00 22.52 -1.30
N VAL A 62 -9.16 22.61 -2.62
CA VAL A 62 -10.37 22.13 -3.31
C VAL A 62 -10.54 20.62 -3.12
N GLU A 63 -9.47 19.83 -3.28
CA GLU A 63 -9.49 18.37 -3.05
C GLU A 63 -9.87 18.03 -1.60
N SER A 64 -9.39 18.80 -0.62
CA SER A 64 -9.75 18.63 0.80
C SER A 64 -11.24 18.88 1.06
N VAL A 65 -11.80 19.97 0.52
CA VAL A 65 -13.25 20.26 0.66
C VAL A 65 -14.09 19.17 0.01
N ILE A 66 -13.73 18.74 -1.20
CA ILE A 66 -14.41 17.66 -1.92
C ILE A 66 -14.36 16.34 -1.13
N HIS A 67 -13.21 16.02 -0.53
CA HIS A 67 -13.05 14.85 0.31
C HIS A 67 -13.90 14.90 1.57
N ASN A 68 -13.98 16.06 2.24
CA ASN A 68 -14.83 16.25 3.43
C ASN A 68 -16.33 16.08 3.14
N LEU A 69 -16.75 16.40 1.91
CA LEU A 69 -18.11 16.16 1.43
C LEU A 69 -18.33 14.72 0.92
N ASN A 70 -17.34 13.83 1.09
CA ASN A 70 -17.36 12.44 0.62
C ASN A 70 -17.62 12.29 -0.90
N ILE A 71 -17.12 13.24 -1.69
CA ILE A 71 -17.21 13.22 -3.15
C ILE A 71 -15.88 12.70 -3.72
N GLN A 72 -15.87 11.50 -4.29
CA GLN A 72 -14.67 10.87 -4.86
C GLN A 72 -14.75 10.85 -6.40
N VAL A 73 -14.42 11.98 -7.01
CA VAL A 73 -14.41 12.10 -8.50
C VAL A 73 -13.38 11.21 -9.19
N ASP A 74 -12.34 10.77 -8.47
CA ASP A 74 -11.31 9.87 -9.00
C ASP A 74 -11.73 8.38 -8.94
N ASN A 75 -12.80 8.06 -8.22
CA ASN A 75 -13.30 6.70 -8.06
C ASN A 75 -14.32 6.37 -9.16
N LEU A 76 -13.95 5.46 -10.08
CA LEU A 76 -14.80 5.06 -11.20
C LEU A 76 -16.13 4.41 -10.77
N CYS A 77 -16.22 3.91 -9.54
CA CYS A 77 -17.46 3.34 -9.01
C CYS A 77 -18.47 4.41 -8.56
N GLN A 78 -18.00 5.63 -8.19
CA GLN A 78 -18.89 6.76 -7.88
C GLN A 78 -19.14 7.63 -9.11
N PHE A 79 -18.13 7.79 -9.97
CA PHE A 79 -18.20 8.60 -11.17
C PHE A 79 -17.64 7.82 -12.36
N LEU A 80 -18.53 7.33 -13.22
CA LEU A 80 -18.16 6.59 -14.42
C LEU A 80 -18.33 7.47 -15.67
N PRO A 81 -17.26 8.13 -16.17
CA PRO A 81 -17.36 8.85 -17.43
C PRO A 81 -17.42 7.86 -18.59
N GLN A 82 -18.23 8.19 -19.61
CA GLN A 82 -18.42 7.35 -20.80
C GLN A 82 -17.10 6.93 -21.46
N ASP A 83 -16.11 7.83 -21.46
CA ASP A 83 -14.77 7.61 -22.03
C ASP A 83 -13.89 6.65 -21.22
N ARG A 84 -14.26 6.32 -19.97
CA ARG A 84 -13.52 5.38 -19.10
C ARG A 84 -14.32 4.15 -18.70
N VAL A 85 -15.42 3.84 -19.39
CA VAL A 85 -16.20 2.62 -19.18
C VAL A 85 -15.34 1.36 -19.38
N GLN A 86 -14.37 1.42 -20.30
CA GLN A 86 -13.41 0.32 -20.51
C GLN A 86 -12.48 0.11 -19.32
N ASP A 87 -12.05 1.18 -18.63
CA ASP A 87 -11.16 1.07 -17.48
C ASP A 87 -11.87 0.42 -16.30
N PHE A 88 -13.17 0.70 -16.13
CA PHE A 88 -14.03 0.01 -15.18
C PHE A 88 -14.17 -1.48 -15.50
N ALA A 89 -14.40 -1.83 -16.77
CA ALA A 89 -14.53 -3.24 -17.19
C ALA A 89 -13.25 -4.07 -17.02
N LYS A 90 -12.08 -3.42 -16.95
CA LYS A 90 -10.79 -4.07 -16.71
C LYS A 90 -10.47 -4.29 -15.23
N MET A 91 -11.25 -3.71 -14.31
CA MET A 91 -11.00 -3.87 -12.88
C MET A 91 -11.28 -5.31 -12.45
N ASP A 92 -10.36 -5.88 -11.66
CA ASP A 92 -10.58 -7.17 -11.03
C ASP A 92 -11.60 -7.05 -9.87
N SER A 93 -12.23 -8.16 -9.50
CA SER A 93 -13.23 -8.27 -8.44
C SER A 93 -12.75 -7.65 -7.12
N LYS A 94 -11.46 -7.79 -6.79
CA LYS A 94 -10.87 -7.17 -5.59
C LYS A 94 -10.83 -5.65 -5.67
N GLN A 95 -10.46 -5.11 -6.83
CA GLN A 95 -10.40 -3.65 -7.06
C GLN A 95 -11.81 -3.04 -7.06
N LEU A 96 -12.78 -3.74 -7.66
CA LEU A 96 -14.19 -3.34 -7.61
C LEU A 96 -14.70 -3.27 -6.17
N LEU A 97 -14.40 -4.30 -5.36
CA LEU A 97 -14.78 -4.30 -3.94
C LEU A 97 -14.16 -3.13 -3.18
N GLU A 98 -12.85 -2.89 -3.34
CA GLU A 98 -12.16 -1.79 -2.68
C GLU A 98 -12.73 -0.42 -3.06
N ASN A 99 -12.96 -0.19 -4.35
CA ASN A 99 -13.51 1.05 -4.84
C ASN A 99 -14.95 1.25 -4.38
N THR A 100 -15.75 0.18 -4.35
CA THR A 100 -17.13 0.20 -3.83
C THR A 100 -17.14 0.53 -2.34
N LEU A 101 -16.28 -0.10 -1.55
CA LEU A 101 -16.15 0.17 -0.11
C LEU A 101 -15.72 1.61 0.16
N LYS A 102 -14.83 2.18 -0.66
CA LYS A 102 -14.44 3.60 -0.53
C LYS A 102 -15.58 4.56 -0.87
N THR A 103 -16.46 4.19 -1.80
CA THR A 103 -17.59 5.05 -2.22
C THR A 103 -18.77 4.96 -1.27
N VAL A 104 -19.17 3.74 -0.91
CA VAL A 104 -20.43 3.45 -0.21
C VAL A 104 -20.20 3.10 1.26
N GLY A 105 -19.02 2.56 1.59
CA GLY A 105 -18.70 2.15 2.95
C GLY A 105 -18.50 3.35 3.88
N SER A 106 -18.86 3.18 5.14
CA SER A 106 -18.48 4.12 6.19
C SER A 106 -16.96 4.16 6.34
N SER A 107 -16.43 5.28 6.84
CA SER A 107 -14.99 5.42 7.12
C SER A 107 -14.47 4.29 8.02
N GLU A 108 -15.30 3.83 8.97
CA GLU A 108 -15.00 2.71 9.85
C GLU A 108 -14.78 1.39 9.10
N ILE A 109 -15.65 1.06 8.14
CA ILE A 109 -15.53 -0.19 7.36
C ILE A 109 -14.29 -0.14 6.47
N VAL A 110 -14.00 1.01 5.86
CA VAL A 110 -12.80 1.19 5.03
C VAL A 110 -11.53 1.03 5.88
N ASN A 111 -11.51 1.62 7.08
CA ASN A 111 -10.39 1.51 8.01
C ASN A 111 -10.21 0.07 8.49
N LEU A 112 -11.30 -0.60 8.89
CA LEU A 112 -11.28 -2.00 9.30
C LEU A 112 -10.74 -2.90 8.19
N HIS A 113 -11.22 -2.71 6.96
CA HIS A 113 -10.74 -3.49 5.82
C HIS A 113 -9.23 -3.28 5.57
N THR A 114 -8.76 -2.04 5.71
CA THR A 114 -7.34 -1.70 5.56
C THR A 114 -6.51 -2.36 6.67
N SER A 115 -6.94 -2.26 7.92
CA SER A 115 -6.28 -2.93 9.05
C SER A 115 -6.23 -4.45 8.90
N LEU A 116 -7.29 -5.07 8.39
CA LEU A 116 -7.32 -6.51 8.11
C LEU A 116 -6.27 -6.92 7.07
N LYS A 117 -6.08 -6.12 6.02
CA LYS A 117 -5.01 -6.38 5.03
C LYS A 117 -3.63 -6.32 5.66
N GLU A 118 -3.37 -5.28 6.46
CA GLU A 118 -2.09 -5.13 7.16
C GLU A 118 -1.83 -6.28 8.13
N LEU A 119 -2.86 -6.74 8.85
CA LEU A 119 -2.75 -7.90 9.74
C LEU A 119 -2.42 -9.17 8.96
N ARG A 120 -3.07 -9.40 7.81
CA ARG A 120 -2.79 -10.57 6.97
C ARG A 120 -1.37 -10.54 6.40
N GLU A 121 -0.87 -9.36 6.01
CA GLU A 121 0.52 -9.21 5.58
C GLU A 121 1.51 -9.48 6.71
N LYS A 122 1.23 -8.98 7.91
CA LYS A 122 2.06 -9.25 9.11
C LYS A 122 2.08 -10.73 9.46
N GLU A 123 0.92 -11.38 9.45
CA GLU A 123 0.79 -12.82 9.69
C GLU A 123 1.64 -13.62 8.69
N THR A 124 1.52 -13.30 7.39
CA THR A 124 2.28 -14.00 6.33
C THR A 124 3.79 -13.84 6.52
N LYS A 125 4.27 -12.64 6.88
CA LYS A 125 5.69 -12.38 7.18
C LYS A 125 6.18 -13.12 8.42
N LEU A 126 5.36 -13.20 9.47
CA LEU A 126 5.69 -13.94 10.68
C LEU A 126 5.74 -15.45 10.42
N ASP A 127 4.83 -15.96 9.59
CA ASP A 127 4.81 -17.38 9.23
C ASP A 127 6.06 -17.76 8.42
N SER A 128 6.46 -16.95 7.44
CA SER A 128 7.70 -17.15 6.69
C SER A 128 8.93 -17.12 7.60
N LEU A 129 9.00 -16.15 8.51
CA LEU A 129 10.10 -16.03 9.48
C LEU A 129 10.14 -17.25 10.42
N THR A 130 8.97 -17.70 10.89
CA THR A 130 8.86 -18.87 11.76
C THR A 130 9.32 -20.14 11.04
N HIS A 131 8.94 -20.29 9.76
CA HIS A 131 9.38 -21.40 8.92
C HIS A 131 10.91 -21.41 8.76
N GLU A 132 11.51 -20.26 8.45
CA GLU A 132 12.97 -20.12 8.35
C GLU A 132 13.68 -20.44 9.67
N LYS A 133 13.17 -19.93 10.79
CA LYS A 133 13.73 -20.20 12.13
C LYS A 133 13.62 -21.67 12.51
N ARG A 134 12.52 -22.35 12.18
CA ARG A 134 12.40 -23.80 12.37
C ARG A 134 13.44 -24.57 11.54
N LYS A 135 13.66 -24.17 10.28
CA LYS A 135 14.69 -24.79 9.43
C LYS A 135 16.11 -24.57 9.98
N GLN A 136 16.40 -23.35 10.47
CA GLN A 136 17.68 -23.04 11.11
C GLN A 136 17.87 -23.89 12.38
N LEU A 137 16.86 -23.97 13.25
CA LEU A 137 16.91 -24.77 14.46
C LEU A 137 17.20 -26.24 14.16
N GLU A 138 16.54 -26.81 13.16
CA GLU A 138 16.76 -28.21 12.76
C GLU A 138 18.18 -28.45 12.22
N SER A 139 18.72 -27.50 11.46
CA SER A 139 20.11 -27.55 11.00
C SER A 139 21.09 -27.50 12.17
N GLU A 140 20.90 -26.59 13.13
CA GLU A 140 21.76 -26.49 14.31
C GLU A 140 21.69 -27.73 15.20
N LYS A 141 20.49 -28.30 15.41
CA LYS A 141 20.33 -29.58 16.14
C LYS A 141 21.14 -30.71 15.50
N LYS A 142 21.11 -30.82 14.17
CA LYS A 142 21.92 -31.82 13.44
C LYS A 142 23.42 -31.60 13.62
N LYS A 143 23.87 -30.34 13.64
CA LYS A 143 25.29 -30.01 13.90
C LYS A 143 25.69 -30.40 15.33
N VAL A 144 24.85 -30.08 16.32
CA VAL A 144 25.09 -30.44 17.73
C VAL A 144 25.22 -31.95 17.87
N ALA A 145 24.28 -32.73 17.33
CA ALA A 145 24.34 -34.20 17.40
C ALA A 145 25.61 -34.78 16.76
N ARG A 146 26.08 -34.19 15.65
CA ARG A 146 27.35 -34.58 15.02
C ARG A 146 28.54 -34.28 15.93
N LEU A 147 28.61 -33.07 16.48
CA LEU A 147 29.69 -32.65 17.38
C LEU A 147 29.71 -33.47 18.67
N GLU A 148 28.56 -33.81 19.24
CA GLU A 148 28.46 -34.69 20.41
C GLU A 148 29.10 -36.06 20.14
N THR A 149 28.86 -36.62 18.95
CA THR A 149 29.48 -37.89 18.52
C THR A 149 31.00 -37.75 18.40
N GLU A 150 31.48 -36.65 17.81
CA GLU A 150 32.91 -36.36 17.68
C GLU A 150 33.58 -36.18 19.05
N VAL A 151 32.95 -35.46 19.98
CA VAL A 151 33.43 -35.27 21.36
C VAL A 151 33.52 -36.60 22.11
N GLN A 152 32.52 -37.45 21.96
CA GLN A 152 32.51 -38.76 22.61
C GLN A 152 33.67 -39.65 22.10
N ALA A 153 33.90 -39.67 20.79
CA ALA A 153 35.03 -40.40 20.21
C ALA A 153 36.40 -39.90 20.70
N ILE A 154 36.56 -38.58 20.89
CA ILE A 154 37.79 -38.00 21.45
C ILE A 154 37.97 -38.44 22.91
N LYS A 155 36.92 -38.40 23.73
CA LYS A 155 36.98 -38.85 25.14
C LYS A 155 37.39 -40.31 25.25
N GLU A 156 36.78 -41.19 24.47
CA GLU A 156 37.13 -42.63 24.43
C GLU A 156 38.59 -42.84 24.01
N ARG A 157 39.07 -42.08 23.03
CA ARG A 157 40.48 -42.10 22.62
C ARG A 157 41.41 -41.64 23.75
N GLU A 158 41.06 -40.57 24.47
CA GLU A 158 41.85 -40.08 25.60
C GLU A 158 41.92 -41.10 26.74
N GLU A 159 40.80 -41.76 27.06
CA GLU A 159 40.75 -42.82 28.07
C GLU A 159 41.62 -44.01 27.67
N THR A 160 41.52 -44.45 26.42
CA THR A 160 42.35 -45.53 25.87
C THR A 160 43.83 -45.18 25.95
N LEU A 161 44.22 -43.95 25.59
CA LEU A 161 45.60 -43.46 25.70
C LEU A 161 46.10 -43.42 27.16
N LYS A 162 45.26 -43.05 28.12
CA LYS A 162 45.60 -43.09 29.55
C LYS A 162 45.82 -44.53 30.03
N ALA A 163 44.99 -45.47 29.58
CA ALA A 163 45.15 -46.89 29.89
C ALA A 163 46.47 -47.45 29.33
N VAL A 164 46.79 -47.15 28.05
CA VAL A 164 48.06 -47.54 27.42
C VAL A 164 49.26 -47.00 28.21
N LYS A 165 49.28 -45.71 28.55
CA LYS A 165 50.35 -45.11 29.37
C LYS A 165 50.50 -45.79 30.74
N THR A 166 49.39 -46.20 31.35
CA THR A 166 49.42 -46.90 32.65
C THR A 166 50.05 -48.28 32.50
N VAL A 167 49.73 -49.01 31.43
CA VAL A 167 50.32 -50.33 31.14
C VAL A 167 51.80 -50.22 30.80
N GLU A 168 52.21 -49.22 30.02
CA GLU A 168 53.63 -48.98 29.71
C GLU A 168 54.45 -48.71 30.98
N LYS A 169 53.92 -47.91 31.91
CA LYS A 169 54.57 -47.67 33.20
C LYS A 169 54.73 -48.94 34.03
N LYS A 170 53.74 -49.85 34.00
CA LYS A 170 53.82 -51.15 34.69
C LYS A 170 54.77 -52.13 34.02
N ARG A 171 55.09 -51.96 32.74
CA ARG A 171 56.05 -52.81 31.99
C ARG A 171 57.50 -52.45 32.26
N ALA A 172 57.76 -51.22 32.73
CA ALA A 172 59.09 -50.70 33.04
C ALA A 172 59.52 -50.96 34.50
N TRP A 173 58.69 -51.63 35.29
CA TRP A 173 58.92 -52.02 36.69
C TRP A 173 58.95 -53.54 36.77
#